data_AF-A0A060Z7A4-F1
#
_entry.id   AF-A0A060Z7A4-F1
#
_cell.length_a   1.000
_cell.length_b   1.000
_cell.length_c   1.000
_cell.angle_alpha   90.00
_cell.angle_beta   90.00
_cell.angle_gamma   90.00
#
_symmetry.space_group_name_H-M   'P 1'
#
loop_
_entity.id
_entity.type
_entity.pdbx_description
1 polymer ?
#
loop_
_entity_poly.entity_id
_entity_poly.type
_entity_poly.pdbx_seq_one_letter_code
_entity_poly.pdbx_strand_id
1 'polypeptide(L)'
;VCVCVCVCVCVCVCVCVCVCVCVCACVRDRESRSVFMWIFACTFLALTIISCMCLCACHACIVTGKRVYYLKADSPNLLEEWLRVLQSVLRVKTASPLFAQPEIRPGMKGHLIKVKHGYSKRVWCALIGKTLYYFRSQEDKFPLGQIKLWEARVEEELKSCGRGLEAPPHTIAVHPQEQGPTYLLIESRHEKDAWLYHLSVAAGTTLGKVGTEFEQLVGKLLNVEGEPNSQSWRHPMLCFSKEGLVSALTTLPSQALQTEAIKLFKTCQLFINVAIDAPAIDYHVSLAQSALQVCLTHPELQNELFCQLIKQTTKRQPQGQPWPLQGWQFLALCVGLFLPQHPFLWLLQVHLKRHGDSRTEVGKYAIYCQRSVERTQQKGERQARASRMEILSILLRNPYHHSLPFSVPVHFLNNTYQVQHIRSLPVGREARVCMLGLPS
;
A
#
# COMPACT_ATOMS: atom_id res chain seq x y z
N VAL A 1 -17.91 -18.93 -7.66
CA VAL A 1 -17.35 -20.07 -8.42
C VAL A 1 -16.99 -21.13 -7.41
N CYS A 2 -17.69 -22.26 -7.37
CA CYS A 2 -17.36 -23.39 -6.50
C CYS A 2 -16.45 -24.32 -7.30
N VAL A 3 -15.26 -24.65 -6.78
CA VAL A 3 -14.36 -25.64 -7.38
C VAL A 3 -14.15 -26.72 -6.34
N CYS A 4 -14.61 -27.93 -6.66
CA CYS A 4 -14.40 -29.12 -5.83
C CYS A 4 -13.10 -29.80 -6.29
N VAL A 5 -12.21 -30.13 -5.36
CA VAL A 5 -11.03 -30.95 -5.64
C VAL A 5 -11.22 -32.29 -4.92
N CYS A 6 -11.39 -33.36 -5.69
CA CYS A 6 -11.49 -34.72 -5.17
C CYS A 6 -10.10 -35.34 -5.19
N VAL A 7 -9.60 -35.81 -4.04
CA VAL A 7 -8.35 -36.59 -3.94
C VAL A 7 -8.72 -37.99 -3.48
N CYS A 8 -8.42 -38.99 -4.31
CA CYS A 8 -8.64 -40.39 -4.00
C CYS A 8 -7.37 -40.94 -3.35
N VAL A 9 -7.46 -41.45 -2.12
CA VAL A 9 -6.36 -42.18 -1.45
C VAL A 9 -6.76 -43.64 -1.34
N CYS A 10 -6.02 -44.52 -1.99
CA CYS A 10 -6.26 -45.96 -1.99
C CYS A 10 -5.32 -46.61 -0.95
N VAL A 11 -5.87 -47.30 0.06
CA VAL A 11 -5.08 -48.15 0.97
C VAL A 11 -5.46 -49.60 0.71
N CYS A 12 -4.49 -50.39 0.26
CA CYS A 12 -4.70 -51.72 -0.29
C CYS A 12 -4.57 -52.79 0.80
N VAL A 13 -5.68 -53.38 1.26
CA VAL A 13 -5.66 -54.74 1.81
C VAL A 13 -6.88 -55.50 1.29
N CYS A 14 -6.67 -56.21 0.18
CA CYS A 14 -7.34 -57.46 -0.26
C CYS A 14 -8.87 -57.57 -0.38
N VAL A 15 -9.68 -56.56 -0.04
CA VAL A 15 -11.13 -56.54 -0.36
C VAL A 15 -11.52 -55.13 -0.78
N CYS A 16 -11.87 -54.94 -2.04
CA CYS A 16 -12.16 -53.62 -2.62
C CYS A 16 -13.54 -53.12 -2.15
N VAL A 17 -13.59 -52.38 -1.05
CA VAL A 17 -14.75 -51.54 -0.70
C VAL A 17 -14.38 -50.09 -1.00
N CYS A 18 -14.95 -49.53 -2.06
CA CYS A 18 -14.77 -48.13 -2.43
C CYS A 18 -15.70 -47.28 -1.55
N VAL A 19 -15.16 -46.56 -0.56
CA VAL A 19 -15.92 -45.54 0.19
C VAL A 19 -15.51 -44.15 -0.32
N CYS A 20 -16.38 -43.49 -1.07
CA CYS A 20 -16.18 -42.11 -1.51
C CYS A 20 -16.65 -41.16 -0.40
N VAL A 21 -15.74 -40.47 0.29
CA VAL A 21 -16.10 -39.43 1.26
C VAL A 21 -16.05 -38.06 0.58
N CYS A 22 -17.21 -37.54 0.21
CA CYS A 22 -17.34 -36.18 -0.32
C CYS A 22 -17.55 -35.21 0.85
N VAL A 23 -16.52 -34.44 1.24
CA VAL A 23 -16.69 -33.35 2.22
C VAL A 23 -17.07 -32.07 1.48
N CYS A 24 -18.37 -31.76 1.44
CA CYS A 24 -18.87 -30.50 0.93
C CYS A 24 -19.04 -29.50 2.09
N ALA A 25 -18.09 -28.56 2.24
CA ALA A 25 -18.26 -27.42 3.14
C ALA A 25 -18.96 -26.27 2.41
N CYS A 26 -20.28 -26.16 2.58
CA CYS A 26 -21.05 -25.00 2.14
C CYS A 26 -21.14 -23.98 3.29
N VAL A 27 -20.56 -22.79 3.10
CA VAL A 27 -20.84 -21.63 3.97
C VAL A 27 -21.75 -20.70 3.18
N ARG A 28 -23.01 -20.59 3.63
CA ARG A 28 -23.93 -19.53 3.23
C ARG A 28 -24.52 -18.91 4.49
N ASP A 29 -24.58 -17.59 4.50
CA ASP A 29 -24.92 -16.76 5.65
C ASP A 29 -26.41 -16.85 6.00
N ARG A 30 -26.67 -16.84 7.32
CA ARG A 30 -27.93 -16.82 8.09
C ARG A 30 -28.92 -18.01 8.08
N GLU A 31 -29.13 -18.44 9.33
CA GLU A 31 -30.15 -19.29 9.98
C GLU A 31 -30.24 -20.78 9.65
N SER A 32 -30.09 -21.56 10.72
CA SER A 32 -30.21 -23.01 10.86
C SER A 32 -29.04 -23.88 10.39
N ARG A 33 -28.23 -24.31 11.36
CA ARG A 33 -27.23 -25.37 11.20
C ARG A 33 -27.96 -26.71 11.07
N SER A 34 -27.91 -27.32 9.90
CA SER A 34 -28.14 -28.77 9.75
C SER A 34 -27.19 -29.30 8.69
N VAL A 35 -26.21 -30.10 9.13
CA VAL A 35 -25.29 -30.83 8.27
C VAL A 35 -26.01 -32.08 7.80
N PHE A 36 -26.45 -32.11 6.54
CA PHE A 36 -26.98 -33.34 5.92
C PHE A 36 -25.84 -34.12 5.28
N MET A 37 -25.56 -35.30 5.82
CA MET A 37 -24.60 -36.27 5.30
C MET A 37 -25.35 -37.26 4.41
N TRP A 38 -25.17 -37.17 3.09
CA TRP A 38 -25.68 -38.16 2.14
C TRP A 38 -24.55 -39.10 1.73
N ILE A 39 -24.66 -40.38 2.09
CA ILE A 39 -23.74 -41.46 1.68
C ILE A 39 -24.46 -42.25 0.57
N PHE A 40 -23.96 -42.18 -0.66
CA PHE A 40 -24.37 -43.09 -1.73
C PHE A 40 -23.29 -44.16 -1.90
N ALA A 41 -23.67 -45.43 -1.68
CA ALA A 41 -22.84 -46.59 -1.95
C ALA A 41 -23.28 -47.24 -3.26
N CYS A 42 -22.34 -47.49 -4.17
CA CYS A 42 -22.60 -48.17 -5.44
C CYS A 42 -21.71 -49.42 -5.52
N THR A 43 -22.31 -50.61 -5.51
CA THR A 43 -21.62 -51.90 -5.60
C THR A 43 -21.71 -52.45 -7.01
N PHE A 44 -20.58 -52.76 -7.64
CA PHE A 44 -20.54 -53.55 -8.87
C PHE A 44 -19.48 -54.65 -8.76
N LEU A 45 -19.89 -55.89 -9.05
CA LEU A 45 -19.13 -57.12 -8.96
C LEU A 45 -18.95 -57.67 -10.40
N ALA A 46 -17.72 -57.93 -10.85
CA ALA A 46 -17.41 -58.87 -11.94
C ALA A 46 -15.88 -59.10 -12.08
N LEU A 47 -15.52 -60.33 -12.44
CA LEU A 47 -14.21 -60.97 -12.31
C LEU A 47 -13.16 -60.68 -13.41
N THR A 48 -11.89 -60.72 -12.98
CA THR A 48 -10.66 -61.21 -13.63
C THR A 48 -10.24 -60.73 -15.03
N ILE A 49 -9.24 -59.83 -15.07
CA ILE A 49 -7.99 -60.02 -15.82
C ILE A 49 -6.82 -59.53 -14.93
N ILE A 50 -5.90 -60.43 -14.58
CA ILE A 50 -4.65 -60.14 -13.90
C ILE A 50 -3.68 -59.57 -14.94
N SER A 51 -3.30 -58.30 -14.75
CA SER A 51 -2.10 -57.60 -15.23
C SER A 51 -2.51 -56.20 -15.67
N CYS A 52 -2.34 -55.22 -14.79
CA CYS A 52 -1.46 -54.08 -15.05
C CYS A 52 -1.62 -53.11 -13.89
N MET A 53 -0.56 -52.99 -13.11
CA MET A 53 -0.11 -51.73 -12.54
C MET A 53 -1.10 -50.92 -11.70
N CYS A 54 -0.72 -50.73 -10.44
CA CYS A 54 -1.00 -49.54 -9.65
C CYS A 54 -0.49 -48.23 -10.31
N LEU A 55 -0.60 -48.06 -11.63
CA LEU A 55 -0.41 -46.83 -12.35
C LEU A 55 -1.80 -46.28 -12.66
N CYS A 56 -2.16 -45.18 -12.01
CA CYS A 56 -2.73 -43.98 -12.65
C CYS A 56 -3.47 -43.13 -11.60
N ALA A 57 -2.77 -42.66 -10.57
CA ALA A 57 -3.07 -41.36 -9.98
C ALA A 57 -2.62 -40.22 -10.93
N CYS A 58 -2.82 -40.39 -12.24
CA CYS A 58 -2.40 -39.46 -13.28
C CYS A 58 -3.59 -38.79 -13.96
N HIS A 59 -4.82 -39.03 -13.47
CA HIS A 59 -6.03 -38.41 -13.98
C HIS A 59 -6.49 -37.26 -13.06
N ALA A 60 -6.74 -36.09 -13.63
CA ALA A 60 -7.42 -34.98 -12.94
C ALA A 60 -8.63 -34.52 -13.75
N CYS A 61 -9.66 -34.02 -13.07
CA CYS A 61 -10.79 -33.36 -13.73
C CYS A 61 -10.88 -31.90 -13.29
N ILE A 62 -11.12 -31.00 -14.24
CA ILE A 62 -11.38 -29.58 -13.99
C ILE A 62 -12.82 -29.30 -14.40
N VAL A 63 -13.65 -28.98 -13.41
CA VAL A 63 -15.04 -28.59 -13.63
C VAL A 63 -15.12 -27.06 -13.68
N THR A 64 -15.56 -26.54 -14.83
CA THR A 64 -15.99 -25.15 -14.98
C THR A 64 -17.51 -25.11 -15.05
N GLY A 65 -18.14 -23.98 -14.76
CA GLY A 65 -19.62 -23.86 -14.74
C GLY A 65 -20.32 -24.18 -16.07
N LYS A 66 -19.57 -24.38 -17.18
CA LYS A 66 -20.12 -24.75 -18.49
C LYS A 66 -19.52 -26.04 -19.09
N ARG A 67 -18.39 -26.54 -18.57
CA ARG A 67 -17.62 -27.64 -19.20
C ARG A 67 -16.80 -28.39 -18.17
N VAL A 68 -16.64 -29.70 -18.38
CA VAL A 68 -15.73 -30.57 -17.64
C VAL A 68 -14.56 -30.94 -18.54
N TYR A 69 -13.34 -30.76 -18.05
CA TYR A 69 -12.12 -31.15 -18.74
C TYR A 69 -11.46 -32.29 -17.98
N TYR A 70 -11.06 -33.34 -18.70
CA TYR A 70 -10.31 -34.47 -18.15
C TYR A 70 -8.86 -34.38 -18.62
N LEU A 71 -7.93 -34.44 -17.68
CA LEU A 71 -6.48 -34.34 -17.92
C LEU A 71 -5.85 -35.67 -17.53
N LYS A 72 -4.92 -36.15 -18.36
CA LYS A 72 -4.07 -37.30 -18.09
C LYS A 72 -2.61 -36.88 -18.18
N ALA A 73 -1.87 -37.08 -17.10
CA ALA A 73 -0.43 -36.89 -17.05
C ALA A 73 0.29 -38.24 -17.24
N ASP A 74 1.56 -38.19 -17.63
CA ASP A 74 2.38 -39.40 -17.80
C ASP A 74 2.85 -39.98 -16.45
N SER A 75 2.80 -39.18 -15.37
CA SER A 75 3.16 -39.60 -14.01
C SER A 75 2.38 -38.85 -12.93
N PRO A 76 2.25 -39.40 -11.71
CA PRO A 76 1.57 -38.73 -10.60
C PRO A 76 2.30 -37.45 -10.15
N ASN A 77 3.65 -37.43 -10.17
CA ASN A 77 4.43 -36.24 -9.83
C ASN A 77 4.13 -35.08 -10.80
N LEU A 78 4.03 -35.38 -12.10
CA LEU A 78 3.69 -34.41 -13.12
C LEU A 78 2.25 -33.88 -12.94
N LEU A 79 1.30 -34.77 -12.61
CA LEU A 79 -0.07 -34.35 -12.29
C LEU A 79 -0.11 -33.39 -11.10
N GLU A 80 0.68 -33.67 -10.06
CA GLU A 80 0.76 -32.84 -8.86
C GLU A 80 1.35 -31.46 -9.17
N GLU A 81 2.39 -31.39 -10.01
CA GLU A 81 2.92 -30.12 -10.53
C GLU A 81 1.86 -29.34 -11.32
N TRP A 82 1.11 -30.01 -12.21
CA TRP A 82 0.03 -29.38 -12.97
C TRP A 82 -1.06 -28.84 -12.06
N LEU A 83 -1.48 -29.61 -11.06
CA LEU A 83 -2.47 -29.18 -10.06
C LEU A 83 -1.97 -27.98 -9.24
N ARG A 84 -0.70 -27.97 -8.82
CA ARG A 84 -0.10 -26.80 -8.14
C ARG A 84 -0.13 -25.57 -9.04
N VAL A 85 0.20 -25.71 -10.33
CA VAL A 85 0.13 -24.61 -11.30
C VAL A 85 -1.30 -24.10 -11.46
N LEU A 86 -2.28 -24.99 -11.66
CA LEU A 86 -3.69 -24.64 -11.83
C LEU A 86 -4.27 -23.97 -10.58
N GLN A 87 -3.97 -24.50 -9.39
CA GLN A 87 -4.37 -23.88 -8.12
C GLN A 87 -3.71 -22.52 -7.92
N SER A 88 -2.44 -22.35 -8.33
CA SER A 88 -1.77 -21.05 -8.31
C SER A 88 -2.48 -20.04 -9.22
N VAL A 89 -2.82 -20.42 -10.44
CA VAL A 89 -3.60 -19.59 -11.39
C VAL A 89 -4.97 -19.24 -10.81
N LEU A 90 -5.66 -20.18 -10.16
CA LEU A 90 -6.95 -19.93 -9.51
C LEU A 90 -6.81 -18.94 -8.34
N ARG A 91 -5.79 -19.10 -7.47
CA ARG A 91 -5.51 -18.16 -6.37
C ARG A 91 -5.26 -16.73 -6.88
N VAL A 92 -4.52 -16.61 -7.98
CA VAL A 92 -4.24 -15.33 -8.63
C VAL A 92 -5.52 -14.72 -9.22
N LYS A 93 -6.39 -15.54 -9.83
CA LYS A 93 -7.71 -15.08 -10.30
C LYS A 93 -8.65 -14.69 -9.16
N THR A 94 -8.58 -15.34 -8.00
CA THR A 94 -9.35 -14.94 -6.82
C THR A 94 -8.82 -13.68 -6.14
N ALA A 95 -7.56 -13.30 -6.38
CA ALA A 95 -7.00 -12.01 -5.93
C ALA A 95 -7.46 -10.81 -6.81
N SER A 96 -8.11 -11.08 -7.95
CA SER A 96 -8.63 -10.07 -8.89
C SER A 96 -9.55 -8.98 -8.28
N PRO A 97 -10.40 -9.24 -7.26
CA PRO A 97 -11.21 -8.20 -6.64
C PRO A 97 -10.39 -7.09 -5.96
N LEU A 98 -9.15 -7.37 -5.54
CA LEU A 98 -8.25 -6.36 -4.96
C LEU A 98 -7.80 -5.32 -5.98
N PHE A 99 -7.69 -5.69 -7.26
CA PHE A 99 -7.28 -4.78 -8.34
C PHE A 99 -8.44 -4.04 -8.99
N ALA A 100 -9.67 -4.50 -8.76
CA ALA A 100 -10.88 -3.84 -9.22
C ALA A 100 -11.28 -2.66 -8.32
N GLN A 101 -10.72 -2.55 -7.11
CA GLN A 101 -10.97 -1.42 -6.23
C GLN A 101 -10.03 -0.26 -6.59
N PRO A 102 -10.56 0.91 -7.01
CA PRO A 102 -9.76 2.08 -7.39
C PRO A 102 -8.95 2.67 -6.22
N GLU A 103 -9.18 2.20 -5.00
CA GLU A 103 -8.62 2.73 -3.75
C GLU A 103 -7.29 2.06 -3.35
N ILE A 104 -6.95 0.90 -3.91
CA ILE A 104 -5.72 0.17 -3.54
C ILE A 104 -4.54 0.74 -4.33
N ARG A 105 -3.72 1.55 -3.65
CA ARG A 105 -2.48 2.08 -4.20
C ARG A 105 -1.30 1.15 -3.89
N PRO A 106 -0.52 0.74 -4.90
CA PRO A 106 0.69 -0.01 -4.65
C PRO A 106 1.73 0.87 -3.96
N GLY A 107 2.48 0.30 -3.03
CA GLY A 107 3.59 0.99 -2.35
C GLY A 107 4.82 1.15 -3.22
N MET A 108 4.95 0.32 -4.25
CA MET A 108 5.97 0.44 -5.30
C MET A 108 5.44 -0.21 -6.58
N LYS A 109 5.76 0.36 -7.74
CA LYS A 109 5.38 -0.19 -9.05
C LYS A 109 6.41 0.18 -10.11
N GLY A 110 6.50 -0.61 -11.17
CA GLY A 110 7.43 -0.35 -12.26
C GLY A 110 7.69 -1.56 -13.14
N HIS A 111 8.34 -1.33 -14.29
CA HIS A 111 8.80 -2.42 -15.15
C HIS A 111 10.08 -3.03 -14.60
N LEU A 112 10.08 -4.35 -14.45
CA LEU A 112 11.26 -5.11 -14.01
C LEU A 112 11.49 -6.30 -14.94
N ILE A 113 12.71 -6.83 -14.95
CA ILE A 113 12.97 -8.13 -15.56
C ILE A 113 13.03 -9.17 -14.43
N LYS A 114 12.04 -10.07 -14.43
CA LYS A 114 11.95 -11.16 -13.47
C LYS A 114 12.66 -12.38 -14.03
N VAL A 115 13.59 -12.94 -13.24
CA VAL A 115 14.28 -14.19 -13.55
C VAL A 115 13.87 -15.27 -12.56
N LYS A 116 13.42 -16.42 -13.07
CA LYS A 116 13.11 -17.60 -12.26
C LYS A 116 13.44 -18.88 -13.02
N HIS A 117 14.18 -19.79 -12.39
CA HIS A 117 14.65 -21.05 -13.01
C HIS A 117 15.36 -20.84 -14.37
N GLY A 118 16.21 -19.80 -14.48
CA GLY A 118 16.92 -19.47 -15.72
C GLY A 118 16.09 -18.73 -16.78
N TYR A 119 14.77 -18.63 -16.63
CA TYR A 119 13.92 -17.87 -17.54
C TYR A 119 13.77 -16.42 -17.10
N SER A 120 14.17 -15.49 -17.96
CA SER A 120 13.97 -14.05 -17.78
C SER A 120 12.75 -13.57 -18.55
N LYS A 121 11.98 -12.65 -17.95
CA LYS A 121 10.83 -12.02 -18.59
C LYS A 121 10.63 -10.60 -18.09
N ARG A 122 10.45 -9.65 -19.01
CA ARG A 122 10.01 -8.30 -18.67
C ARG A 122 8.55 -8.34 -18.20
N VAL A 123 8.30 -7.79 -17.02
CA VAL A 123 6.99 -7.78 -16.36
C VAL A 123 6.71 -6.41 -15.74
N TRP A 124 5.44 -6.06 -15.65
CA TRP A 124 5.01 -4.93 -14.83
C TRP A 124 4.78 -5.42 -13.40
N CYS A 125 5.45 -4.82 -12.42
CA CYS A 125 5.36 -5.21 -11.02
C CYS A 125 4.59 -4.18 -10.20
N ALA A 126 3.80 -4.64 -9.24
CA ALA A 126 3.08 -3.81 -8.27
C ALA A 126 3.12 -4.47 -6.89
N LEU A 127 3.68 -3.77 -5.91
CA LEU A 127 3.75 -4.19 -4.52
C LEU A 127 2.53 -3.68 -3.76
N ILE A 128 1.69 -4.59 -3.26
CA ILE A 128 0.49 -4.25 -2.49
C ILE A 128 0.54 -5.00 -1.17
N GLY A 129 0.59 -4.25 -0.07
CA GLY A 129 0.78 -4.81 1.26
C GLY A 129 2.04 -5.67 1.31
N LYS A 130 1.87 -6.95 1.63
CA LYS A 130 2.97 -7.94 1.76
C LYS A 130 3.11 -8.87 0.55
N THR A 131 2.56 -8.48 -0.60
CA THR A 131 2.57 -9.31 -1.81
C THR A 131 3.01 -8.51 -3.03
N LEU A 132 4.01 -9.02 -3.75
CA LEU A 132 4.44 -8.49 -5.03
C LEU A 132 3.69 -9.20 -6.15
N TYR A 133 2.89 -8.45 -6.90
CA TYR A 133 2.18 -8.95 -8.07
C TYR A 133 2.94 -8.57 -9.33
N TYR A 134 2.90 -9.42 -10.34
CA TYR A 134 3.50 -9.13 -11.63
C TYR A 134 2.57 -9.48 -12.79
N PHE A 135 2.56 -8.63 -13.80
CA PHE A 135 1.63 -8.58 -14.92
C PHE A 135 2.39 -8.60 -16.24
N ARG A 136 1.70 -8.87 -17.35
CA ARG A 136 2.30 -8.70 -18.68
C ARG A 136 2.37 -7.22 -19.03
N SER A 137 1.31 -6.47 -18.73
CA SER A 137 1.21 -5.03 -18.93
C SER A 137 0.58 -4.32 -17.73
N GLN A 138 0.69 -2.99 -17.68
CA GLN A 138 0.09 -2.15 -16.63
C GLN A 138 -1.44 -2.17 -16.68
N GLU A 139 -2.04 -2.36 -17.86
CA GLU A 139 -3.49 -2.36 -18.08
C GLU A 139 -4.15 -3.70 -17.74
N ASP A 140 -3.35 -4.74 -17.48
CA ASP A 140 -3.87 -6.07 -17.18
C ASP A 140 -4.57 -6.11 -15.83
N LYS A 141 -5.83 -6.57 -15.84
CA LYS A 141 -6.63 -6.76 -14.62
C LYS A 141 -6.23 -8.00 -13.81
N PHE A 142 -5.45 -8.90 -14.41
CA PHE A 142 -5.10 -10.19 -13.84
C PHE A 142 -3.58 -10.36 -13.78
N PRO A 143 -3.00 -10.63 -12.60
CA PRO A 143 -1.58 -10.90 -12.51
C PRO A 143 -1.22 -12.18 -13.27
N LEU A 144 0.00 -12.23 -13.83
CA LEU A 144 0.64 -13.47 -14.27
C LEU A 144 1.04 -14.34 -13.07
N GLY A 145 1.26 -13.71 -11.91
CA GLY A 145 1.51 -14.39 -10.65
C GLY A 145 1.82 -13.42 -9.53
N GLN A 146 2.19 -13.98 -8.39
CA GLN A 146 2.44 -13.23 -7.17
C GLN A 146 3.56 -13.87 -6.34
N ILE A 147 4.25 -13.04 -5.58
CA ILE A 147 5.29 -13.42 -4.63
C ILE A 147 4.85 -12.93 -3.26
N LYS A 148 4.59 -13.86 -2.34
CA LYS A 148 4.31 -13.51 -0.94
C LYS A 148 5.63 -13.11 -0.28
N LEU A 149 5.67 -11.94 0.34
CA LEU A 149 6.90 -11.41 0.92
C LEU A 149 7.00 -11.62 2.43
N TRP A 150 5.91 -11.93 3.14
CA TRP A 150 5.97 -12.14 4.59
C TRP A 150 7.08 -13.12 4.99
N GLU A 151 8.03 -12.64 5.79
CA GLU A 151 9.23 -13.37 6.25
C GLU A 151 10.15 -13.85 5.11
N ALA A 152 10.05 -13.25 3.91
CA ALA A 152 10.95 -13.51 2.81
C ALA A 152 12.31 -12.86 3.06
N ARG A 153 13.39 -13.51 2.64
CA ARG A 153 14.73 -12.90 2.63
C ARG A 153 14.89 -12.07 1.36
N VAL A 154 15.19 -10.78 1.51
CA VAL A 154 15.41 -9.84 0.40
C VAL A 154 16.85 -9.34 0.48
N GLU A 155 17.64 -9.62 -0.55
CA GLU A 155 19.08 -9.35 -0.57
C GLU A 155 19.50 -8.75 -1.91
N GLU A 156 20.51 -7.89 -1.88
CA GLU A 156 21.20 -7.44 -3.09
C GLU A 156 22.26 -8.48 -3.47
N GLU A 157 22.18 -9.05 -4.66
CA GLU A 157 23.25 -9.92 -5.15
C GLU A 157 24.40 -9.09 -5.71
N LEU A 158 25.49 -9.03 -4.94
CA LEU A 158 26.78 -8.54 -5.42
C LEU A 158 27.48 -9.67 -6.18
N LYS A 159 27.43 -9.67 -7.51
CA LYS A 159 28.33 -10.52 -8.29
C LYS A 159 29.69 -9.85 -8.43
N SER A 160 30.71 -10.49 -7.86
CA SER A 160 32.12 -10.26 -8.17
C SER A 160 32.33 -10.38 -9.69
N CYS A 161 32.53 -9.26 -10.38
CA CYS A 161 32.83 -9.28 -11.80
C CYS A 161 34.31 -9.60 -12.02
N GLY A 162 34.59 -10.86 -12.36
CA GLY A 162 35.75 -11.20 -13.17
C GLY A 162 35.55 -10.67 -14.59
N ARG A 163 36.46 -9.78 -15.02
CA ARG A 163 36.77 -9.33 -16.39
C ARG A 163 35.59 -9.13 -17.36
N GLY A 164 35.24 -7.85 -17.53
CA GLY A 164 34.99 -7.23 -18.85
C GLY A 164 33.78 -7.73 -19.62
N LEU A 165 32.58 -7.30 -19.23
CA LEU A 165 31.37 -7.12 -20.03
C LEU A 165 30.44 -6.20 -19.22
N GLU A 166 29.57 -5.45 -19.90
CA GLU A 166 28.68 -4.38 -19.40
C GLU A 166 28.27 -4.52 -17.92
N ALA A 167 28.33 -3.40 -17.17
CA ALA A 167 28.01 -3.38 -15.74
C ALA A 167 26.70 -4.14 -15.48
N PRO A 168 26.71 -5.17 -14.61
CA PRO A 168 25.57 -6.05 -14.48
C PRO A 168 24.35 -5.27 -14.01
N PRO A 169 23.14 -5.62 -14.50
CA PRO A 169 21.91 -5.01 -14.00
C PRO A 169 21.82 -5.19 -12.48
N HIS A 170 21.40 -4.15 -11.79
CA HIS A 170 21.23 -4.14 -10.35
C HIS A 170 20.23 -5.25 -9.97
N THR A 171 20.69 -6.26 -9.22
CA THR A 171 19.91 -7.49 -8.99
C THR A 171 19.46 -7.61 -7.53
N ILE A 172 18.16 -7.77 -7.33
CA ILE A 172 17.57 -8.10 -6.02
C ILE A 172 17.11 -9.55 -6.03
N ALA A 173 17.60 -10.34 -5.08
CA ALA A 173 17.13 -11.68 -4.82
C ALA A 173 16.02 -11.67 -3.76
N VAL A 174 14.90 -12.30 -4.10
CA VAL A 174 13.77 -12.52 -3.19
C VAL A 174 13.65 -14.01 -2.94
N HIS A 175 13.74 -14.41 -1.68
CA HIS A 175 13.61 -15.79 -1.20
C HIS A 175 12.37 -15.92 -0.32
N PRO A 176 11.19 -16.22 -0.89
CA PRO A 176 9.96 -16.48 -0.14
C PRO A 176 10.05 -17.81 0.62
N GLN A 177 9.32 -17.92 1.74
CA GLN A 177 9.26 -19.16 2.54
C GLN A 177 8.66 -20.34 1.76
N GLU A 178 7.59 -20.11 0.99
CA GLU A 178 6.83 -21.16 0.30
C GLU A 178 7.15 -21.27 -1.20
N GLN A 179 8.09 -20.46 -1.73
CA GLN A 179 8.38 -20.41 -3.16
C GLN A 179 9.88 -20.41 -3.43
N GLY A 180 10.30 -21.02 -4.56
CA GLY A 180 11.68 -20.92 -5.02
C GLY A 180 12.14 -19.48 -5.26
N PRO A 181 13.46 -19.21 -5.21
CA PRO A 181 14.03 -17.88 -5.31
C PRO A 181 13.64 -17.21 -6.62
N THR A 182 13.44 -15.90 -6.56
CA THR A 182 13.14 -15.06 -7.72
C THR A 182 14.09 -13.87 -7.73
N TYR A 183 14.68 -13.59 -8.88
CA TYR A 183 15.60 -12.47 -9.06
C TYR A 183 14.92 -11.37 -9.87
N LEU A 184 15.14 -10.13 -9.46
CA LEU A 184 14.62 -8.94 -10.10
C LEU A 184 15.81 -8.11 -10.58
N LEU A 185 15.92 -7.94 -11.90
CA LEU A 185 16.95 -7.11 -12.53
C LEU A 185 16.37 -5.71 -12.76
N ILE A 186 17.15 -4.70 -12.37
CA ILE A 186 16.75 -3.30 -12.34
C ILE A 186 17.83 -2.45 -13.02
N GLU A 187 17.39 -1.52 -13.86
CA GLU A 187 18.28 -0.73 -14.70
C GLU A 187 18.99 0.36 -13.88
N SER A 188 18.23 1.13 -13.11
CA SER A 188 18.74 2.25 -12.32
C SER A 188 19.10 1.87 -10.88
N ARG A 189 20.19 2.43 -10.37
CA ARG A 189 20.57 2.30 -8.95
C ARG A 189 19.49 2.85 -8.02
N HIS A 190 18.90 4.00 -8.36
CA HIS A 190 17.86 4.62 -7.54
C HIS A 190 16.59 3.75 -7.48
N GLU A 191 16.20 3.18 -8.63
CA GLU A 191 15.07 2.24 -8.66
C GLU A 191 15.38 0.98 -7.86
N LYS A 192 16.62 0.48 -7.93
CA LYS A 192 17.05 -0.68 -7.14
C LYS A 192 16.97 -0.39 -5.65
N ASP A 193 17.50 0.75 -5.20
CA ASP A 193 17.45 1.14 -3.79
C ASP A 193 15.99 1.28 -3.31
N ALA A 194 15.12 1.88 -4.12
CA ALA A 194 13.68 1.99 -3.83
C ALA A 194 12.99 0.61 -3.76
N TRP A 195 13.20 -0.25 -4.75
CA TRP A 195 12.64 -1.62 -4.73
C TRP A 195 13.16 -2.41 -3.53
N LEU A 196 14.45 -2.32 -3.22
CA LEU A 196 15.06 -3.00 -2.08
C LEU A 196 14.44 -2.55 -0.77
N TYR A 197 14.27 -1.24 -0.58
CA TYR A 197 13.59 -0.67 0.58
C TYR A 197 12.17 -1.21 0.71
N HIS A 198 11.33 -1.04 -0.33
CA HIS A 198 9.92 -1.42 -0.28
C HIS A 198 9.71 -2.93 -0.12
N LEU A 199 10.50 -3.76 -0.80
CA LEU A 199 10.44 -5.22 -0.65
C LEU A 199 10.85 -5.67 0.76
N SER A 200 11.89 -5.06 1.33
CA SER A 200 12.33 -5.36 2.69
C SER A 200 11.28 -4.97 3.73
N VAL A 201 10.66 -3.80 3.58
CA VAL A 201 9.55 -3.36 4.44
C VAL A 201 8.38 -4.33 4.36
N ALA A 202 7.99 -4.75 3.15
CA ALA A 202 6.91 -5.71 2.94
C ALA A 202 7.23 -7.11 3.48
N ALA A 203 8.53 -7.48 3.52
CA ALA A 203 8.97 -8.74 4.05
C ALA A 203 8.98 -8.82 5.58
N GLY A 204 8.86 -7.68 6.26
CA GLY A 204 8.99 -7.61 7.71
C GLY A 204 10.44 -7.59 8.18
N THR A 205 11.41 -7.45 7.27
CA THR A 205 12.79 -7.14 7.64
C THR A 205 12.78 -5.79 8.37
N THR A 206 13.33 -5.74 9.59
CA THR A 206 13.26 -4.55 10.44
C THR A 206 13.73 -3.31 9.67
N LEU A 207 12.87 -2.29 9.59
CA LEU A 207 13.13 -1.03 8.89
C LEU A 207 14.46 -0.35 9.27
N GLY A 208 15.08 -0.73 10.40
CA GLY A 208 16.35 -0.17 10.87
C GLY A 208 17.61 -0.54 10.08
N LYS A 209 17.52 -1.31 8.98
CA LYS A 209 18.70 -1.77 8.20
C LYS A 209 18.73 -1.30 6.73
N VAL A 210 17.63 -0.75 6.21
CA VAL A 210 17.49 -0.38 4.79
C VAL A 210 16.88 1.00 4.66
N GLY A 211 17.13 1.65 3.53
CA GLY A 211 16.67 3.01 3.25
C GLY A 211 17.55 4.09 3.91
N THR A 212 17.04 5.31 3.89
CA THR A 212 17.68 6.50 4.43
C THR A 212 17.86 6.44 5.95
N GLU A 213 18.72 7.30 6.50
CA GLU A 213 18.90 7.41 7.95
C GLU A 213 17.58 7.74 8.68
N PHE A 214 16.74 8.60 8.07
CA PHE A 214 15.43 8.94 8.61
C PHE A 214 14.52 7.71 8.68
N GLU A 215 14.43 6.92 7.60
CA GLU A 215 13.65 5.67 7.55
C GLU A 215 14.12 4.64 8.58
N GLN A 216 15.43 4.51 8.76
CA GLN A 216 16.00 3.61 9.77
C GLN A 216 15.63 4.03 11.20
N LEU A 217 15.62 5.33 11.49
CA LEU A 217 15.17 5.87 12.77
C LEU A 217 13.67 5.67 13.00
N VAL A 218 12.85 5.87 11.96
CA VAL A 218 11.41 5.56 12.00
C VAL A 218 11.19 4.08 12.26
N GLY A 219 11.99 3.20 11.65
CA GLY A 219 11.97 1.77 11.92
C GLY A 219 12.26 1.41 13.37
N LYS A 220 13.29 2.04 13.96
CA LYS A 220 13.61 1.88 15.39
C LYS A 220 12.45 2.32 16.27
N LEU A 221 11.81 3.45 15.94
CA LEU A 221 10.64 3.95 16.66
C LEU A 221 9.44 3.01 16.53
N LEU A 222 9.18 2.46 15.35
CA LEU A 222 8.09 1.52 15.10
C LEU A 222 8.25 0.24 15.94
N ASN A 223 9.48 -0.27 16.06
CA ASN A 223 9.79 -1.45 16.87
C ASN A 223 9.55 -1.25 18.37
N VAL A 224 9.63 0.00 18.85
CA VAL A 224 9.33 0.37 20.25
C VAL A 224 7.98 1.07 20.38
N GLU A 225 7.07 0.87 19.41
CA GLU A 225 5.72 1.43 19.40
C GLU A 225 5.63 2.95 19.66
N GLY A 226 6.70 3.68 19.33
CA GLY A 226 6.73 5.14 19.46
C GLY A 226 6.82 5.63 20.92
N GLU A 227 7.32 4.82 21.84
CA GLU A 227 7.51 5.15 23.26
C GLU A 227 8.00 6.61 23.47
N PRO A 228 7.27 7.44 24.26
CA PRO A 228 7.55 8.88 24.38
C PRO A 228 8.97 9.20 24.89
N ASN A 229 9.54 8.30 25.70
CA ASN A 229 10.84 8.45 26.32
C ASN A 229 12.00 7.96 25.42
N SER A 230 11.71 7.44 24.23
CA SER A 230 12.74 6.97 23.31
C SER A 230 13.69 8.11 22.91
N GLN A 231 15.00 7.86 23.03
CA GLN A 231 16.04 8.80 22.63
C GLN A 231 16.00 9.11 21.12
N SER A 232 15.45 8.20 20.32
CA SER A 232 15.30 8.39 18.87
C SER A 232 14.53 9.66 18.54
N TRP A 233 13.50 10.04 19.33
CA TRP A 233 12.74 11.27 19.11
C TRP A 233 13.57 12.56 19.20
N ARG A 234 14.71 12.53 19.90
CA ARG A 234 15.62 13.67 20.04
C ARG A 234 16.73 13.70 18.98
N HIS A 235 16.75 12.71 18.09
CA HIS A 235 17.74 12.62 17.04
C HIS A 235 17.60 13.82 16.07
N PRO A 236 18.69 14.51 15.69
CA PRO A 236 18.64 15.68 14.81
C PRO A 236 17.91 15.42 13.47
N MET A 237 18.05 14.22 12.91
CA MET A 237 17.34 13.83 11.69
C MET A 237 15.82 13.86 11.82
N LEU A 238 15.26 13.58 13.00
CA LEU A 238 13.82 13.61 13.27
C LEU A 238 13.32 14.97 13.78
N CYS A 239 14.23 15.90 14.11
CA CYS A 239 13.90 17.19 14.69
C CYS A 239 14.04 18.35 13.68
N PHE A 240 13.45 19.48 14.03
CA PHE A 240 13.52 20.75 13.32
C PHE A 240 14.95 21.11 12.93
N SER A 241 15.12 21.60 11.71
CA SER A 241 16.38 22.14 11.21
C SER A 241 16.12 23.43 10.42
N LYS A 242 16.97 24.44 10.68
CA LYS A 242 17.02 25.67 9.89
C LYS A 242 17.77 25.47 8.58
N GLU A 243 18.71 24.52 8.55
CA GLU A 243 19.51 24.21 7.37
C GLU A 243 18.66 23.47 6.33
N GLY A 244 18.96 23.72 5.06
CA GLY A 244 18.34 23.00 3.95
C GLY A 244 18.72 21.52 3.95
N LEU A 245 17.86 20.67 3.40
CA LEU A 245 18.20 19.27 3.18
C LEU A 245 19.22 19.12 2.05
N VAL A 246 20.22 18.26 2.26
CA VAL A 246 21.20 17.85 1.24
C VAL A 246 20.68 16.64 0.46
N SER A 247 19.84 15.81 1.09
CA SER A 247 19.22 14.62 0.50
C SER A 247 17.78 14.46 1.01
N ALA A 248 16.97 13.69 0.28
CA ALA A 248 15.59 13.37 0.67
C ALA A 248 15.55 12.56 1.98
N LEU A 249 14.47 12.72 2.75
CA LEU A 249 14.23 11.95 3.98
C LEU A 249 13.68 10.55 3.71
N THR A 250 13.20 10.28 2.51
CA THR A 250 12.65 8.99 2.08
C THR A 250 13.40 8.46 0.86
N THR A 251 13.37 7.15 0.68
CA THR A 251 13.97 6.50 -0.49
C THR A 251 13.10 6.75 -1.73
N LEU A 252 13.61 7.51 -2.70
CA LEU A 252 12.90 7.89 -3.92
C LEU A 252 13.47 7.18 -5.16
N PRO A 253 12.63 6.77 -6.13
CA PRO A 253 13.03 5.88 -7.22
C PRO A 253 13.83 6.57 -8.34
N SER A 254 13.99 7.90 -8.32
CA SER A 254 14.74 8.62 -9.34
C SER A 254 15.45 9.87 -8.82
N GLN A 255 16.54 10.25 -9.48
CA GLN A 255 17.29 11.47 -9.16
C GLN A 255 16.44 12.75 -9.34
N ALA A 256 15.52 12.75 -10.32
CA ALA A 256 14.59 13.85 -10.53
C ALA A 256 13.69 14.06 -9.31
N LEU A 257 13.12 12.98 -8.76
CA LEU A 257 12.30 13.05 -7.55
C LEU A 257 13.13 13.47 -6.33
N GLN A 258 14.39 13.05 -6.22
CA GLN A 258 15.27 13.53 -5.15
C GLN A 258 15.48 15.05 -5.22
N THR A 259 15.63 15.59 -6.42
CA THR A 259 15.78 17.05 -6.61
C THR A 259 14.48 17.79 -6.27
N GLU A 260 13.33 17.25 -6.66
CA GLU A 260 12.02 17.80 -6.30
C GLU A 260 11.77 17.72 -4.78
N ALA A 261 12.18 16.66 -4.10
CA ALA A 261 12.10 16.55 -2.64
C ALA A 261 12.86 17.67 -1.91
N ILE A 262 14.05 18.02 -2.38
CA ILE A 262 14.87 19.11 -1.81
C ILE A 262 14.19 20.47 -2.06
N LYS A 263 13.62 20.69 -3.25
CA LYS A 263 12.84 21.91 -3.55
C LYS A 263 11.57 21.99 -2.70
N LEU A 264 10.91 20.85 -2.46
CA LEU A 264 9.73 20.74 -1.61
C LEU A 264 10.06 21.14 -0.17
N PHE A 265 11.23 20.73 0.34
CA PHE A 265 11.69 21.15 1.66
C PHE A 265 11.92 22.66 1.76
N LYS A 266 12.55 23.26 0.75
CA LYS A 266 12.73 24.72 0.68
C LYS A 266 11.38 25.45 0.68
N THR A 267 10.40 24.92 -0.05
CA THR A 267 9.02 25.45 -0.07
C THR A 267 8.37 25.36 1.31
N CYS A 268 8.54 24.24 2.02
CA CYS A 268 8.09 24.09 3.40
C CYS A 268 8.77 25.09 4.34
N GLN A 269 10.09 25.30 4.22
CA GLN A 269 10.81 26.27 5.04
C GLN A 269 10.35 27.71 4.79
N LEU A 270 10.09 28.09 3.53
CA LEU A 270 9.55 29.41 3.20
C LEU A 270 8.15 29.61 3.79
N PHE A 271 7.28 28.61 3.66
CA PHE A 271 5.94 28.65 4.23
C PHE A 271 5.97 28.77 5.76
N ILE A 272 6.89 28.05 6.41
CA ILE A 272 6.99 27.99 7.86
C ILE A 272 7.62 29.24 8.46
N ASN A 273 8.67 29.77 7.83
CA ASN A 273 9.50 30.82 8.43
C ASN A 273 9.04 32.24 8.06
N VAL A 274 8.28 32.42 6.99
CA VAL A 274 7.72 33.71 6.61
C VAL A 274 6.47 34.00 7.44
N ALA A 275 6.36 35.22 7.97
CA ALA A 275 5.18 35.65 8.72
C ALA A 275 3.93 35.62 7.83
N ILE A 276 2.77 35.27 8.40
CA ILE A 276 1.49 35.33 7.69
C ILE A 276 0.86 36.67 8.02
N ASP A 277 0.97 37.63 7.11
CA ASP A 277 0.34 38.94 7.15
C ASP A 277 -0.39 39.24 5.84
N ALA A 278 -1.21 40.30 5.80
CA ALA A 278 -2.04 40.60 4.63
C ALA A 278 -1.24 40.67 3.30
N PRO A 279 -0.04 41.28 3.24
CA PRO A 279 0.81 41.27 2.05
C PRO A 279 1.34 39.88 1.66
N ALA A 280 1.70 39.03 2.62
CA ALA A 280 2.28 37.71 2.35
C ALA A 280 1.24 36.59 2.17
N ILE A 281 -0.05 36.83 2.41
CA ILE A 281 -1.10 35.80 2.30
C ILE A 281 -1.07 35.09 0.93
N ASP A 282 -1.03 35.83 -0.17
CA ASP A 282 -1.06 35.22 -1.51
C ASP A 282 0.24 34.48 -1.84
N TYR A 283 1.35 34.87 -1.22
CA TYR A 283 2.60 34.14 -1.27
C TYR A 283 2.46 32.77 -0.59
N HIS A 284 1.90 32.71 0.63
CA HIS A 284 1.63 31.45 1.34
C HIS A 284 0.65 30.55 0.58
N VAL A 285 -0.41 31.13 0.00
CA VAL A 285 -1.34 30.38 -0.86
C VAL A 285 -0.60 29.75 -2.04
N SER A 286 0.27 30.51 -2.71
CA SER A 286 1.03 30.03 -3.87
C SER A 286 2.01 28.91 -3.49
N LEU A 287 2.72 29.04 -2.36
CA LEU A 287 3.62 28.02 -1.84
C LEU A 287 2.87 26.71 -1.55
N ALA A 288 1.75 26.79 -0.82
CA ALA A 288 0.94 25.62 -0.48
C ALA A 288 0.37 24.95 -1.74
N GLN A 289 -0.20 25.72 -2.67
CA GLN A 289 -0.76 25.18 -3.91
C GLN A 289 0.30 24.54 -4.81
N SER A 290 1.51 25.10 -4.87
CA SER A 290 2.62 24.55 -5.63
C SER A 290 3.06 23.20 -5.04
N ALA A 291 3.34 23.16 -3.74
CA ALA A 291 3.75 21.94 -3.04
C ALA A 291 2.70 20.82 -3.14
N LEU A 292 1.43 21.14 -2.87
CA LEU A 292 0.34 20.16 -2.96
C LEU A 292 0.15 19.66 -4.40
N GLN A 293 0.32 20.53 -5.40
CA GLN A 293 0.24 20.11 -6.80
C GLN A 293 1.36 19.15 -7.18
N VAL A 294 2.60 19.41 -6.74
CA VAL A 294 3.74 18.52 -6.98
C VAL A 294 3.47 17.13 -6.39
N CYS A 295 2.93 17.05 -5.18
CA CYS A 295 2.60 15.77 -4.53
C CYS A 295 1.38 15.05 -5.13
N LEU A 296 0.47 15.76 -5.78
CA LEU A 296 -0.62 15.15 -6.55
C LEU A 296 -0.11 14.59 -7.89
N THR A 297 0.83 15.29 -8.53
CA THR A 297 1.48 14.83 -9.77
C THR A 297 2.44 13.65 -9.51
N HIS A 298 3.15 13.66 -8.38
CA HIS A 298 4.15 12.66 -8.00
C HIS A 298 3.83 12.08 -6.61
N PRO A 299 3.01 11.02 -6.52
CA PRO A 299 2.60 10.42 -5.25
C PRO A 299 3.76 9.92 -4.38
N GLU A 300 4.91 9.60 -4.97
CA GLU A 300 6.14 9.21 -4.26
C GLU A 300 6.60 10.30 -3.29
N LEU A 301 6.33 11.58 -3.61
CA LEU A 301 6.68 12.73 -2.76
C LEU A 301 5.69 12.98 -1.62
N GLN A 302 4.57 12.24 -1.54
CA GLN A 302 3.61 12.41 -0.44
C GLN A 302 4.23 11.98 0.88
N ASN A 303 4.89 10.81 0.92
CA ASN A 303 5.62 10.34 2.10
C ASN A 303 6.70 11.34 2.51
N GLU A 304 7.47 11.83 1.54
CA GLU A 304 8.52 12.83 1.76
C GLU A 304 7.96 14.11 2.40
N LEU A 305 6.88 14.68 1.86
CA LEU A 305 6.26 15.89 2.41
C LEU A 305 5.86 15.71 3.87
N PHE A 306 5.21 14.59 4.21
CA PHE A 306 4.82 14.30 5.59
C PHE A 306 6.04 14.16 6.51
N CYS A 307 7.10 13.48 6.06
CA CYS A 307 8.34 13.35 6.82
C CYS A 307 8.99 14.73 7.07
N GLN A 308 9.02 15.59 6.06
CA GLN A 308 9.55 16.94 6.16
C GLN A 308 8.74 17.81 7.13
N LEU A 309 7.40 17.77 7.06
CA LEU A 309 6.53 18.52 7.97
C LEU A 309 6.61 17.99 9.42
N ILE A 310 6.66 16.67 9.62
CA ILE A 310 6.87 16.06 10.94
C ILE A 310 8.21 16.52 11.51
N LYS A 311 9.28 16.46 10.71
CA LYS A 311 10.60 16.97 11.10
C LYS A 311 10.53 18.44 11.52
N GLN A 312 9.93 19.30 10.70
CA GLN A 312 9.83 20.74 10.97
C GLN A 312 8.89 21.10 12.14
N THR A 313 8.00 20.19 12.52
CA THR A 313 7.09 20.35 13.67
C THR A 313 7.52 19.53 14.89
N THR A 314 8.75 18.98 14.90
CA THR A 314 9.33 18.25 16.04
C THR A 314 10.49 19.04 16.64
N LYS A 315 10.46 19.31 17.95
CA LYS A 315 11.55 20.04 18.64
C LYS A 315 12.45 19.11 19.42
N ARG A 316 13.75 19.45 19.40
CA ARG A 316 14.76 18.80 20.24
C ARG A 316 14.64 19.20 21.72
N GLN A 317 14.28 20.46 21.99
CA GLN A 317 14.01 20.97 23.34
C GLN A 317 12.79 21.93 23.33
N PRO A 318 11.87 21.83 24.30
CA PRO A 318 10.68 22.69 24.35
C PRO A 318 10.94 24.11 24.89
N GLN A 319 12.10 24.38 25.50
CA GLN A 319 12.41 25.68 26.08
C GLN A 319 12.99 26.64 25.02
N GLY A 320 12.40 27.83 24.89
CA GLY A 320 13.06 29.01 24.29
C GLY A 320 12.48 29.55 22.97
N GLN A 321 11.69 28.79 22.22
CA GLN A 321 11.04 29.30 20.98
C GLN A 321 9.60 28.78 20.89
N PRO A 322 8.61 29.59 20.43
CA PRO A 322 7.27 29.10 20.13
C PRO A 322 7.31 28.05 19.01
N TRP A 323 6.34 27.13 18.97
CA TRP A 323 6.26 26.14 17.89
C TRP A 323 5.88 26.85 16.59
N PRO A 324 6.46 26.47 15.43
CA PRO A 324 6.06 27.04 14.17
C PRO A 324 4.61 26.62 13.87
N LEU A 325 3.65 27.49 14.19
CA LEU A 325 2.22 27.23 13.98
C LEU A 325 1.93 26.99 12.50
N GLN A 326 2.65 27.70 11.62
CA GLN A 326 2.58 27.53 10.16
C GLN A 326 2.87 26.08 9.71
N GLY A 327 3.78 25.36 10.38
CA GLY A 327 4.04 23.96 10.06
C GLY A 327 2.83 23.06 10.32
N TRP A 328 2.09 23.33 11.40
CA TRP A 328 0.86 22.63 11.74
C TRP A 328 -0.31 23.03 10.83
N GLN A 329 -0.38 24.29 10.41
CA GLN A 329 -1.33 24.74 9.39
C GLN A 329 -1.08 24.05 8.05
N PHE A 330 0.19 23.91 7.65
CA PHE A 330 0.52 23.21 6.42
C PHE A 330 0.21 21.71 6.50
N LEU A 331 0.50 21.08 7.66
CA LEU A 331 0.11 19.70 7.90
C LEU A 331 -1.41 19.51 7.83
N ALA A 332 -2.19 20.45 8.38
CA ALA A 332 -3.65 20.47 8.30
C ALA A 332 -4.18 20.58 6.86
N LEU A 333 -3.46 21.26 5.98
CA LEU A 333 -3.76 21.28 4.53
C LEU A 333 -3.51 19.92 3.87
N CYS A 334 -2.42 19.24 4.25
CA CYS A 334 -2.01 17.97 3.64
C CYS A 334 -2.94 16.81 4.01
N VAL A 335 -3.26 16.65 5.30
CA VAL A 335 -4.04 15.49 5.81
C VAL A 335 -5.47 15.43 5.30
N GLY A 336 -6.04 16.55 4.84
CA GLY A 336 -7.36 16.58 4.20
C GLY A 336 -7.32 16.34 2.69
N LEU A 337 -6.14 16.22 2.09
CA LEU A 337 -5.93 16.01 0.66
C LEU A 337 -5.53 14.57 0.34
N PHE A 338 -4.45 14.09 0.96
CA PHE A 338 -3.91 12.73 0.79
C PHE A 338 -3.24 12.27 2.09
N LEU A 339 -2.96 10.98 2.23
CA LEU A 339 -2.27 10.42 3.38
C LEU A 339 -0.96 9.75 2.98
N PRO A 340 0.05 9.75 3.87
CA PRO A 340 1.25 8.97 3.61
C PRO A 340 0.92 7.47 3.73
N GLN A 341 1.78 6.63 3.19
CA GLN A 341 1.66 5.18 3.32
C GLN A 341 2.40 4.67 4.57
N HIS A 342 2.14 3.42 4.96
CA HIS A 342 2.91 2.77 6.02
C HIS A 342 4.40 2.71 5.64
N PRO A 343 5.35 3.02 6.56
CA PRO A 343 5.19 3.27 8.00
C PRO A 343 4.90 4.73 8.39
N PHE A 344 4.95 5.67 7.44
CA PHE A 344 4.87 7.10 7.73
C PHE A 344 3.47 7.54 8.17
N LEU A 345 2.43 6.81 7.78
CA LEU A 345 1.09 6.98 8.36
C LEU A 345 1.06 6.72 9.87
N TRP A 346 1.73 5.65 10.30
CA TRP A 346 1.87 5.35 11.73
C TRP A 346 2.67 6.47 12.43
N LEU A 347 3.78 6.92 11.82
CA LEU A 347 4.60 8.01 12.36
C LEU A 347 3.76 9.29 12.54
N LEU A 348 2.96 9.65 11.53
CA LEU A 348 2.05 10.78 11.58
C LEU A 348 1.05 10.63 12.73
N GLN A 349 0.40 9.47 12.86
CA GLN A 349 -0.59 9.24 13.93
C GLN A 349 0.02 9.38 15.33
N VAL A 350 1.21 8.80 15.55
CA VAL A 350 1.94 8.94 16.82
C VAL A 350 2.35 10.39 17.07
N HIS A 351 2.87 11.08 16.05
CA HIS A 351 3.22 12.51 16.13
C HIS A 351 2.03 13.37 16.54
N LEU A 352 0.89 13.21 15.85
CA LEU A 352 -0.34 13.94 16.18
C LEU A 352 -0.82 13.64 17.60
N LYS A 353 -0.75 12.38 18.05
CA LYS A 353 -1.11 11.97 19.42
C LYS A 353 -0.23 12.64 20.48
N ARG A 354 1.08 12.71 20.25
CA ARG A 354 2.04 13.35 21.18
C ARG A 354 1.82 14.86 21.31
N HIS A 355 1.32 15.49 20.26
CA HIS A 355 1.10 16.94 20.23
C HIS A 355 -0.35 17.38 20.49
N GLY A 356 -1.29 16.44 20.64
CA GLY A 356 -2.69 16.75 20.90
C GLY A 356 -2.92 17.33 22.30
N ASP A 357 -3.21 18.63 22.36
CA ASP A 357 -3.58 19.34 23.59
C ASP A 357 -4.56 20.49 23.27
N SER A 358 -5.79 20.40 23.78
CA SER A 358 -6.84 21.40 23.53
C SER A 358 -6.54 22.76 24.19
N ARG A 359 -5.54 22.84 25.07
CA ARG A 359 -5.13 24.08 25.75
C ARG A 359 -4.18 24.93 24.91
N THR A 360 -3.52 24.35 23.93
CA THR A 360 -2.54 25.04 23.07
C THR A 360 -3.05 25.17 21.64
N GLU A 361 -2.67 26.24 20.94
CA GLU A 361 -3.07 26.40 19.52
C GLU A 361 -2.51 25.28 18.63
N VAL A 362 -1.26 24.88 18.88
CA VAL A 362 -0.63 23.72 18.20
C VAL A 362 -1.43 22.45 18.44
N GLY A 363 -1.79 22.17 19.69
CA GLY A 363 -2.50 20.94 20.01
C GLY A 363 -3.92 20.90 19.46
N LYS A 364 -4.59 22.05 19.32
CA LYS A 364 -5.86 22.15 18.57
C LYS A 364 -5.70 21.78 17.10
N TYR A 365 -4.64 22.25 16.42
CA TYR A 365 -4.33 21.80 15.05
C TYR A 365 -4.01 20.31 14.99
N ALA A 366 -3.24 19.78 15.95
CA ALA A 366 -2.94 18.35 16.01
C ALA A 366 -4.22 17.50 16.13
N ILE A 367 -5.15 17.88 17.02
CA ILE A 367 -6.45 17.21 17.18
C ILE A 367 -7.30 17.33 15.90
N TYR A 368 -7.31 18.49 15.25
CA TYR A 368 -7.97 18.64 13.95
C TYR A 368 -7.38 17.67 12.91
N CYS A 369 -6.05 17.58 12.83
CA CYS A 369 -5.36 16.69 11.91
C CYS A 369 -5.71 15.22 12.18
N GLN A 370 -5.80 14.78 13.44
CA GLN A 370 -6.20 13.41 13.79
C GLN A 370 -7.57 13.06 13.21
N ARG A 371 -8.57 13.91 13.48
CA ARG A 371 -9.93 13.76 12.95
C ARG A 371 -9.93 13.79 11.42
N SER A 372 -9.06 14.60 10.82
CA SER A 372 -8.95 14.67 9.36
C SER A 372 -8.34 13.41 8.77
N VAL A 373 -7.32 12.82 9.40
CA VAL A 373 -6.72 11.55 8.98
C VAL A 373 -7.77 10.44 8.97
N GLU A 374 -8.53 10.28 10.07
CA GLU A 374 -9.60 9.28 10.16
C GLU A 374 -10.63 9.44 9.04
N ARG A 375 -11.04 10.68 8.74
CA ARG A 375 -11.96 10.97 7.63
C ARG A 375 -11.36 10.64 6.28
N THR A 376 -10.11 11.02 6.02
CA THR A 376 -9.44 10.75 4.75
C THR A 376 -9.26 9.24 4.52
N GLN A 377 -8.99 8.46 5.59
CA GLN A 377 -8.98 7.00 5.51
C GLN A 377 -10.35 6.42 5.16
N GLN A 378 -11.44 6.95 5.74
CA GLN A 378 -12.80 6.46 5.50
C GLN A 378 -13.38 6.88 4.15
N LYS A 379 -13.12 8.11 3.70
CA LYS A 379 -13.75 8.74 2.54
C LYS A 379 -12.87 8.74 1.28
N GLY A 380 -11.62 8.29 1.40
CA GLY A 380 -10.64 8.26 0.32
C GLY A 380 -9.93 9.60 0.12
N GLU A 381 -8.98 9.64 -0.81
CA GLU A 381 -8.17 10.83 -1.05
C GLU A 381 -8.72 11.70 -2.20
N ARG A 382 -8.27 12.96 -2.23
CA ARG A 382 -8.65 13.92 -3.26
C ARG A 382 -7.70 13.87 -4.46
N GLN A 383 -8.23 14.27 -5.61
CA GLN A 383 -7.48 14.39 -6.87
C GLN A 383 -7.15 15.85 -7.24
N ALA A 384 -7.86 16.81 -6.65
CA ALA A 384 -7.69 18.23 -6.91
C ALA A 384 -7.08 18.94 -5.70
N ARG A 385 -6.07 19.78 -5.95
CA ARG A 385 -5.39 20.58 -4.94
C ARG A 385 -6.35 21.52 -4.21
N ALA A 386 -5.93 22.01 -3.05
CA ALA A 386 -6.70 22.95 -2.27
C ALA A 386 -6.89 24.29 -3.01
N SER A 387 -8.11 24.83 -2.99
CA SER A 387 -8.39 26.18 -3.51
C SER A 387 -7.79 27.27 -2.60
N ARG A 388 -7.71 28.51 -3.11
CA ARG A 388 -7.30 29.66 -2.30
C ARG A 388 -8.16 29.79 -1.04
N MET A 389 -9.48 29.64 -1.17
CA MET A 389 -10.39 29.74 -0.03
C MET A 389 -10.15 28.66 1.01
N GLU A 390 -9.96 27.40 0.57
CA GLU A 390 -9.58 26.26 1.41
C GLU A 390 -8.33 26.57 2.24
N ILE A 391 -7.29 27.11 1.60
CA ILE A 391 -6.04 27.49 2.27
C ILE A 391 -6.26 28.62 3.28
N LEU A 392 -6.92 29.71 2.87
CA LEU A 392 -7.20 30.83 3.76
C LEU A 392 -8.00 30.42 4.99
N SER A 393 -8.94 29.50 4.84
CA SER A 393 -9.75 29.03 5.96
C SER A 393 -8.96 28.28 7.02
N ILE A 394 -7.82 27.66 6.68
CA ILE A 394 -6.93 26.99 7.64
C ILE A 394 -5.91 27.98 8.21
N LEU A 395 -5.41 28.91 7.39
CA LEU A 395 -4.42 29.89 7.81
C LEU A 395 -4.98 30.97 8.73
N LEU A 396 -6.18 31.47 8.42
CA LEU A 396 -6.79 32.61 9.12
C LEU A 396 -7.78 32.19 10.21
N ARG A 397 -8.26 30.94 10.18
CA ARG A 397 -9.21 30.41 11.15
C ARG A 397 -8.76 29.03 11.60
N ASN A 398 -8.63 28.83 12.91
CA ASN A 398 -8.27 27.51 13.42
C ASN A 398 -9.44 26.54 13.16
N PRO A 399 -9.25 25.47 12.34
CA PRO A 399 -10.33 24.58 11.95
C PRO A 399 -10.82 23.67 13.09
N TYR A 400 -10.12 23.67 14.23
CA TYR A 400 -10.60 23.09 15.48
C TYR A 400 -11.87 23.79 15.98
N HIS A 401 -11.90 25.13 15.93
CA HIS A 401 -13.05 25.94 16.35
C HIS A 401 -14.05 26.14 15.21
N HIS A 402 -13.54 26.30 13.98
CA HIS A 402 -14.33 26.62 12.80
C HIS A 402 -14.40 25.43 11.85
N SER A 403 -15.12 24.39 12.27
CA SER A 403 -15.13 23.12 11.54
C SER A 403 -15.80 23.20 10.16
N LEU A 404 -16.69 24.17 9.93
CA LEU A 404 -17.41 24.42 8.66
C LEU A 404 -17.24 25.90 8.22
N PRO A 405 -16.05 26.32 7.76
CA PRO A 405 -15.77 27.73 7.54
C PRO A 405 -16.35 28.28 6.21
N PHE A 406 -16.88 27.44 5.33
CA PHE A 406 -17.46 27.86 4.06
C PHE A 406 -18.97 27.77 4.05
N SER A 407 -19.58 28.66 3.27
CA SER A 407 -21.00 28.66 2.96
C SER A 407 -21.12 28.68 1.44
N VAL A 408 -21.66 27.62 0.85
CA VAL A 408 -21.78 27.47 -0.60
C VAL A 408 -23.26 27.45 -0.97
N PRO A 409 -23.73 28.35 -1.85
CA PRO A 409 -25.08 28.27 -2.37
C PRO A 409 -25.19 27.11 -3.37
N VAL A 410 -26.14 26.20 -3.11
CA VAL A 410 -26.50 25.11 -4.01
C VAL A 410 -27.81 25.49 -4.69
N HIS A 411 -27.74 25.72 -6.00
CA HIS A 411 -28.90 26.10 -6.82
C HIS A 411 -29.64 24.86 -7.31
N PHE A 412 -30.96 24.86 -7.18
CA PHE A 412 -31.84 23.80 -7.65
C PHE A 412 -32.48 24.18 -8.98
N LEU A 413 -32.94 23.17 -9.74
CA LEU A 413 -33.58 23.36 -11.05
C LEU A 413 -34.87 24.20 -10.99
N ASN A 414 -35.48 24.33 -9.81
CA ASN A 414 -36.66 25.16 -9.57
C ASN A 414 -36.31 26.63 -9.29
N ASN A 415 -35.09 27.08 -9.60
CA ASN A 415 -34.56 28.42 -9.33
C ASN A 415 -34.50 28.83 -7.85
N THR A 416 -34.65 27.88 -6.92
CA THR A 416 -34.36 28.11 -5.49
C THR A 416 -32.91 27.77 -5.19
N TYR A 417 -32.39 28.26 -4.06
CA TYR A 417 -31.06 27.89 -3.58
C TYR A 417 -31.08 27.56 -2.09
N GLN A 418 -30.19 26.68 -1.67
CA GLN A 418 -29.91 26.40 -0.26
C GLN A 418 -28.45 26.64 0.04
N VAL A 419 -28.17 27.34 1.14
CA VAL A 419 -26.79 27.55 1.61
C VAL A 419 -26.35 26.34 2.42
N GLN A 420 -25.31 25.66 1.95
CA GLN A 420 -24.69 24.53 2.64
C GLN A 420 -23.38 24.95 3.28
N HIS A 421 -23.19 24.62 4.55
CA HIS A 421 -21.94 24.87 5.26
C HIS A 421 -20.98 23.71 5.08
N ILE A 422 -19.78 23.98 4.57
CA ILE A 422 -18.77 22.94 4.30
C ILE A 422 -17.44 23.20 4.96
N ARG A 423 -16.70 22.11 5.15
CA ARG A 423 -15.37 22.09 5.76
C ARG A 423 -14.32 22.67 4.80
N SER A 424 -13.18 23.07 5.36
CA SER A 424 -12.00 23.53 4.61
C SER A 424 -11.50 22.55 3.55
N LEU A 425 -11.70 21.25 3.78
CA LEU A 425 -11.24 20.16 2.92
C LEU A 425 -12.28 19.03 2.98
N PRO A 426 -13.39 19.13 2.21
CA PRO A 426 -14.38 18.07 2.16
C PRO A 426 -13.78 16.85 1.45
N VAL A 427 -14.05 15.67 1.98
CA VAL A 427 -13.52 14.41 1.44
C VAL A 427 -14.66 13.57 0.87
N GLY A 428 -14.44 12.92 -0.28
CA GLY A 428 -15.39 11.98 -0.88
C GLY A 428 -16.73 12.61 -1.30
N ARG A 429 -17.85 12.04 -0.82
CA ARG A 429 -19.22 12.45 -1.21
C ARG A 429 -19.58 13.89 -0.83
N GLU A 430 -18.96 14.47 0.21
CA GLU A 430 -19.17 15.89 0.57
C GLU A 430 -18.75 16.84 -0.58
N ALA A 431 -17.71 16.49 -1.35
CA ALA A 431 -17.31 17.26 -2.52
C ALA A 431 -18.28 17.09 -3.70
N ARG A 432 -18.93 15.91 -3.83
CA ARG A 432 -19.92 15.65 -4.90
C ARG A 432 -21.28 16.28 -4.61
N VAL A 433 -21.74 16.26 -3.36
CA VAL A 433 -23.01 16.87 -2.95
C VAL A 433 -23.00 18.38 -3.25
N CYS A 434 -21.87 19.07 -3.01
CA CYS A 434 -21.73 20.49 -3.32
C CYS A 434 -21.67 20.81 -4.81
N MET A 435 -21.18 19.90 -5.64
CA MET A 435 -21.05 20.11 -7.10
C MET A 435 -22.29 19.66 -7.88
N LEU A 436 -23.11 18.76 -7.34
CA LEU A 436 -24.19 18.11 -8.08
C LEU A 436 -25.59 18.34 -7.50
N GLY A 437 -25.73 19.06 -6.37
CA GLY A 437 -27.04 19.40 -5.80
C GLY A 437 -27.91 18.20 -5.43
N LEU A 438 -27.28 17.05 -5.13
CA LEU A 438 -28.00 15.84 -4.75
C LEU A 438 -28.27 15.82 -3.23
N PRO A 439 -29.46 15.39 -2.79
CA PRO A 439 -29.76 15.27 -1.37
C PRO A 439 -28.85 14.23 -0.69
N SER A 440 -28.52 14.54 0.57
CA SER A 440 -27.59 13.82 1.46
C SER A 440 -27.96 12.36 1.71
#